data_AF-A0A7C5ZQC1-F1
#
_entry.id   AF-A0A7C5ZQC1-F1
#
_cell.length_a   1.000
_cell.length_b   1.000
_cell.length_c   1.000
_cell.angle_alpha   90.00
_cell.angle_beta   90.00
_cell.angle_gamma   90.00
#
_symmetry.space_group_name_H-M   'P 1'
#
loop_
_entity.id
_entity.type
_entity.pdbx_description
1 polymer ?
#
loop_
_entity_poly.entity_id
_entity_poly.type
_entity_poly.pdbx_seq_one_letter_code
_entity_poly.pdbx_strand_id
1 'polypeptide(L)'
;MPKRSYAIICPETKITKNYDTIKLKVEQLLAYEISVDEYLEVLDNIYSKLEETANTVSSMEIPEDLMPYFKEQIEIGLTGIDMFLQAINELRVLAELVKELDETKSEEVRQNLLQKIKKIKEQGLGLAAEAIERLNIASNMAIKNMIKWKAKEN
;
A
#
# COMPACT_ATOMS: atom_id res chain seq x y z
N MET A 1 38.89 11.09 2.72
CA MET A 1 37.52 11.11 3.30
C MET A 1 36.91 9.72 3.16
N PRO A 2 36.29 9.15 4.21
CA PRO A 2 35.68 7.82 4.08
C PRO A 2 34.39 7.92 3.27
N LYS A 3 34.31 7.16 2.17
CA LYS A 3 33.11 7.02 1.34
C LYS A 3 32.02 6.36 2.20
N ARG A 4 31.00 7.12 2.62
CA ARG A 4 29.79 6.53 3.20
C ARG A 4 29.14 5.67 2.10
N SER A 5 29.30 4.35 2.19
CA SER A 5 28.51 3.42 1.38
C SER A 5 27.09 3.45 1.92
N TYR A 6 26.27 4.34 1.37
CA TYR A 6 24.82 4.23 1.53
C TYR A 6 24.43 2.96 0.78
N ALA A 7 24.34 1.84 1.50
CA ALA A 7 23.76 0.62 0.97
C ALA A 7 22.35 0.99 0.49
N ILE A 8 22.11 0.77 -0.80
CA ILE A 8 20.79 0.98 -1.40
C ILE A 8 19.89 -0.12 -0.81
N ILE A 9 19.20 0.19 0.28
CA ILE A 9 18.18 -0.69 0.84
C ILE A 9 17.04 -0.68 -0.19
N CYS A 10 16.82 -1.80 -0.88
CA CYS A 10 15.75 -1.92 -1.87
C CYS A 10 14.38 -1.76 -1.18
N PRO A 11 13.62 -0.68 -1.47
CA PRO A 11 12.31 -0.41 -0.87
C PRO A 11 11.26 -1.48 -1.19
N GLU A 12 11.47 -2.24 -2.27
CA GLU A 12 10.58 -3.31 -2.78
C GLU A 12 10.14 -4.30 -1.68
N THR A 13 10.99 -4.53 -0.67
CA THR A 13 10.72 -5.53 0.37
C THR A 13 9.73 -5.10 1.44
N LYS A 14 9.49 -3.80 1.67
CA LYS A 14 8.61 -3.34 2.77
C LYS A 14 7.16 -3.16 2.32
N ILE A 15 6.93 -2.61 1.13
CA ILE A 15 5.58 -2.36 0.60
C ILE A 15 4.90 -3.67 0.20
N THR A 16 5.64 -4.59 -0.43
CA THR A 16 5.15 -5.94 -0.74
C THR A 16 4.73 -6.68 0.53
N LYS A 17 5.49 -6.55 1.63
CA LYS A 17 5.10 -7.13 2.94
C LYS A 17 3.81 -6.56 3.50
N ASN A 18 3.55 -5.27 3.34
CA ASN A 18 2.29 -4.66 3.79
C ASN A 18 1.10 -5.27 3.04
N TYR A 19 1.24 -5.46 1.72
CA TYR A 19 0.21 -6.14 0.93
C TYR A 19 0.02 -7.60 1.32
N ASP A 20 1.11 -8.36 1.47
CA ASP A 20 1.01 -9.76 1.90
C ASP A 20 0.34 -9.88 3.28
N THR A 21 0.64 -8.92 4.17
CA THR A 21 -0.02 -8.82 5.49
C THR A 21 -1.51 -8.54 5.34
N ILE A 22 -1.90 -7.56 4.52
CA ILE A 22 -3.32 -7.25 4.27
C ILE A 22 -4.05 -8.45 3.68
N LYS A 23 -3.47 -9.09 2.65
CA LYS A 23 -4.03 -10.26 2.00
C LYS A 23 -4.27 -11.38 3.00
N LEU A 24 -3.27 -11.68 3.82
CA LEU A 24 -3.38 -12.68 4.89
C LEU A 24 -4.49 -12.30 5.88
N LYS A 25 -4.52 -11.06 6.35
CA LYS A 25 -5.53 -10.61 7.32
C LYS A 25 -6.95 -10.61 6.77
N VAL A 26 -7.13 -10.33 5.48
CA VAL A 26 -8.42 -10.51 4.79
C VAL A 26 -8.83 -11.98 4.79
N GLU A 27 -7.92 -12.90 4.48
CA GLU A 27 -8.21 -14.34 4.51
C GLU A 27 -8.57 -14.81 5.93
N GLN A 28 -7.81 -14.38 6.93
CA GLN A 28 -8.06 -14.70 8.34
C GLN A 28 -9.40 -14.13 8.84
N LEU A 29 -9.76 -12.91 8.47
CA LEU A 29 -11.05 -12.30 8.83
C LEU A 29 -12.22 -13.13 8.26
N LEU A 30 -12.14 -13.49 6.97
CA LEU A 30 -13.20 -14.24 6.30
C LEU A 30 -13.30 -15.70 6.77
N ALA A 31 -12.22 -16.23 7.34
CA ALA A 31 -12.18 -17.53 8.00
C ALA A 31 -12.58 -17.47 9.48
N TYR A 32 -12.92 -16.29 10.02
CA TYR A 32 -13.22 -16.05 11.43
C TYR A 32 -12.07 -16.43 12.38
N GLU A 33 -10.83 -16.36 11.90
CA GLU A 33 -9.62 -16.66 12.69
C GLU A 33 -9.13 -15.46 13.50
N ILE A 34 -9.55 -14.25 13.15
CA ILE A 34 -9.23 -13.01 13.84
C ILE A 34 -10.50 -12.20 14.09
N SER A 35 -10.46 -11.31 15.06
CA SER A 35 -11.55 -10.37 15.32
C SER A 35 -11.58 -9.24 14.30
N VAL A 36 -12.75 -8.60 14.15
CA VAL A 36 -12.88 -7.37 13.35
C VAL A 36 -11.99 -6.25 13.88
N ASP A 37 -11.87 -6.13 15.21
CA ASP A 37 -11.05 -5.09 15.82
C ASP A 37 -9.56 -5.30 15.53
N GLU A 38 -9.07 -6.55 15.64
CA GLU A 38 -7.69 -6.89 15.24
C GLU A 38 -7.46 -6.60 13.75
N TYR A 39 -8.43 -6.95 12.90
CA TYR A 39 -8.34 -6.67 11.46
C TYR A 39 -8.21 -5.17 11.18
N LEU A 40 -9.08 -4.34 11.77
CA LEU A 40 -9.07 -2.89 11.61
C LEU A 40 -7.78 -2.27 12.17
N GLU A 41 -7.29 -2.75 13.31
CA GLU A 41 -6.03 -2.28 13.89
C GLU A 41 -4.85 -2.49 12.94
N VAL A 42 -4.78 -3.63 12.25
CA VAL A 42 -3.72 -3.85 11.24
C VAL A 42 -3.86 -2.87 10.07
N LEU A 43 -5.08 -2.65 9.56
CA LEU A 43 -5.32 -1.70 8.47
C LEU A 43 -4.93 -0.28 8.86
N ASP A 44 -5.32 0.18 10.06
CA ASP A 44 -5.04 1.52 10.57
C ASP A 44 -3.53 1.75 10.77
N ASN A 45 -2.83 0.73 11.26
CA ASN A 45 -1.38 0.75 11.41
C ASN A 45 -0.66 0.89 10.07
N ILE A 46 -1.12 0.20 9.03
CA ILE A 46 -0.53 0.29 7.69
C ILE A 46 -0.89 1.65 7.05
N TYR A 47 -2.14 2.07 7.17
CA TYR A 47 -2.64 3.36 6.68
C TYR A 47 -1.78 4.52 7.22
N SER A 48 -1.63 4.58 8.55
CA SER A 48 -0.90 5.67 9.21
C SER A 48 0.56 5.75 8.75
N LYS A 49 1.23 4.60 8.58
CA LYS A 49 2.62 4.55 8.09
C LYS A 49 2.74 5.02 6.63
N LEU A 50 1.78 4.67 5.79
CA LEU A 50 1.76 5.10 4.39
C LEU A 50 1.46 6.60 4.27
N GLU A 51 0.52 7.11 5.07
CA GLU A 51 0.21 8.53 5.13
C GLU A 51 1.40 9.36 5.64
N GLU A 52 2.08 8.91 6.70
CA GLU A 52 3.31 9.54 7.19
C GLU A 52 4.40 9.55 6.10
N THR A 53 4.52 8.45 5.35
CA THR A 53 5.48 8.35 4.24
C THR A 53 5.12 9.33 3.12
N ALA A 54 3.85 9.43 2.73
CA ALA A 54 3.39 10.40 1.72
C ALA A 54 3.69 11.83 2.16
N ASN A 55 3.34 12.19 3.40
CA ASN A 55 3.60 13.52 3.94
C ASN A 55 5.11 13.84 3.97
N THR A 56 5.94 12.86 4.33
CA THR A 56 7.41 13.01 4.32
C THR A 56 7.94 13.25 2.92
N VAL A 57 7.44 12.52 1.92
CA VAL A 57 7.87 12.69 0.52
C VAL A 57 7.38 14.03 -0.05
N SER A 58 6.13 14.41 0.21
CA SER A 58 5.56 15.67 -0.28
C SER A 58 6.16 16.92 0.34
N SER A 59 6.66 16.84 1.58
CA SER A 59 7.34 17.96 2.26
C SER A 59 8.85 17.98 2.04
N MET A 60 9.40 17.00 1.32
CA MET A 60 10.83 16.93 1.07
C MET A 60 11.27 18.04 0.13
N GLU A 61 12.12 18.95 0.62
CA GLU A 61 12.79 19.93 -0.23
C GLU A 61 13.88 19.23 -1.06
N ILE A 62 13.68 19.21 -2.37
CA ILE A 62 14.64 18.66 -3.32
C ILE A 62 15.28 19.83 -4.07
N PRO A 63 16.63 19.92 -4.08
CA PRO A 63 17.35 20.94 -4.85
C PRO A 63 16.88 20.99 -6.32
N GLU A 64 16.75 22.20 -6.86
CA GLU A 64 16.21 22.42 -8.22
C GLU A 64 17.00 21.68 -9.31
N ASP A 65 18.31 21.54 -9.14
CA ASP A 65 19.21 20.82 -10.03
C ASP A 65 18.99 19.30 -10.02
N LEU A 66 18.45 18.76 -8.92
CA LEU A 66 18.10 17.36 -8.78
C LEU A 66 16.66 17.06 -9.23
N MET A 67 15.77 18.06 -9.20
CA MET A 67 14.34 17.87 -9.53
C MET A 67 14.10 17.19 -10.89
N PRO A 68 14.79 17.52 -11.99
CA PRO A 68 14.61 16.85 -13.29
C PRO A 68 14.93 15.34 -13.25
N TYR A 69 15.75 14.89 -12.31
CA TYR A 69 16.09 13.48 -12.13
C TYR A 69 15.10 12.74 -11.22
N PHE A 70 14.35 13.47 -10.38
CA PHE A 70 13.52 12.89 -9.32
C PHE A 70 12.01 13.10 -9.43
N LYS A 71 11.56 14.07 -10.22
CA LYS A 71 10.15 14.45 -10.32
C LYS A 71 9.22 13.28 -10.69
N GLU A 72 9.54 12.56 -11.76
CA GLU A 72 8.65 11.52 -12.31
C GLU A 72 8.41 10.38 -11.31
N GLN A 73 9.46 9.86 -10.68
CA GLN A 73 9.32 8.80 -9.68
C GLN A 73 8.62 9.25 -8.41
N ILE A 74 8.72 10.54 -8.04
CA ILE A 74 7.98 11.08 -6.89
C ILE A 74 6.48 11.11 -7.21
N GLU A 75 6.11 11.58 -8.39
CA GLU A 75 4.71 11.59 -8.85
C GLU A 75 4.12 10.17 -8.93
N ILE A 76 4.85 9.23 -9.52
CA ILE A 76 4.43 7.80 -9.58
C ILE A 76 4.34 7.22 -8.16
N GLY A 77 5.33 7.51 -7.31
CA GLY A 77 5.38 7.01 -5.94
C GLY A 77 4.20 7.51 -5.10
N LEU A 78 3.92 8.81 -5.12
CA LEU A 78 2.79 9.41 -4.41
C LEU A 78 1.45 8.88 -4.93
N THR A 79 1.31 8.71 -6.26
CA THR A 79 0.13 8.07 -6.85
C THR A 79 -0.04 6.64 -6.35
N GLY A 80 1.06 5.88 -6.28
CA GLY A 80 1.04 4.53 -5.72
C GLY A 80 0.64 4.49 -4.25
N ILE A 81 1.09 5.44 -3.42
CA ILE A 81 0.66 5.54 -2.02
C ILE A 81 -0.83 5.83 -1.93
N ASP A 82 -1.33 6.82 -2.68
CA ASP A 82 -2.75 7.20 -2.66
C ASP A 82 -3.65 6.01 -3.05
N MET A 83 -3.29 5.29 -4.11
CA MET A 83 -3.99 4.06 -4.51
C MET A 83 -3.97 2.99 -3.42
N PHE A 84 -2.87 2.85 -2.69
CA PHE A 84 -2.77 1.89 -1.59
C PHE A 84 -3.68 2.31 -0.41
N LEU A 85 -3.75 3.60 -0.10
CA LEU A 85 -4.64 4.13 0.93
C LEU A 85 -6.11 3.93 0.55
N GLN A 86 -6.46 4.14 -0.73
CA GLN A 86 -7.80 3.83 -1.26
C GLN A 86 -8.12 2.34 -1.11
N ALA A 87 -7.17 1.46 -1.44
CA ALA A 87 -7.34 0.02 -1.26
C ALA A 87 -7.63 -0.36 0.20
N ILE A 88 -6.95 0.25 1.17
CA ILE A 88 -7.21 0.04 2.59
C ILE A 88 -8.63 0.49 2.96
N ASN A 89 -9.07 1.65 2.47
CA ASN A 89 -10.41 2.15 2.74
C ASN A 89 -11.51 1.24 2.18
N GLU A 90 -11.34 0.71 0.97
CA GLU A 90 -12.25 -0.30 0.40
C GLU A 90 -12.29 -1.56 1.26
N LEU A 91 -11.13 -2.05 1.71
CA LEU A 91 -11.05 -3.26 2.52
C LEU A 91 -11.63 -3.09 3.92
N ARG A 92 -11.66 -1.88 4.50
CA ARG A 92 -12.35 -1.61 5.77
C ARG A 92 -13.84 -1.96 5.72
N VAL A 93 -14.49 -1.85 4.56
CA VAL A 93 -15.90 -2.21 4.37
C VAL A 93 -16.16 -3.69 4.65
N LEU A 94 -15.15 -4.57 4.50
CA LEU A 94 -15.28 -5.99 4.83
C LEU A 94 -15.64 -6.22 6.29
N ALA A 95 -15.14 -5.39 7.21
CA ALA A 95 -15.44 -5.49 8.64
C ALA A 95 -16.94 -5.36 8.92
N GLU A 96 -17.60 -4.42 8.26
CA GLU A 96 -19.04 -4.17 8.40
C GLU A 96 -19.85 -5.31 7.78
N LEU A 97 -19.46 -5.75 6.57
CA LEU A 97 -20.16 -6.82 5.87
C LEU A 97 -20.06 -8.18 6.58
N VAL A 98 -18.93 -8.47 7.23
CA VAL A 98 -18.76 -9.71 8.02
C VAL A 98 -19.65 -9.67 9.27
N LYS A 99 -19.73 -8.53 9.97
CA LYS A 99 -20.67 -8.37 11.09
C LYS A 99 -22.13 -8.55 10.65
N GLU A 100 -22.52 -7.93 9.54
CA GLU A 100 -23.88 -8.07 9.00
C GLU A 100 -24.18 -9.52 8.60
N LEU A 101 -23.19 -10.24 8.05
CA LEU A 101 -23.31 -11.65 7.67
C LEU A 101 -23.58 -12.56 8.88
N ASP A 102 -22.96 -12.29 10.03
CA ASP A 102 -23.17 -13.04 11.28
C ASP A 102 -24.55 -12.80 11.90
N GLU A 103 -25.07 -11.59 11.77
CA GLU A 103 -26.37 -11.21 12.33
C GLU A 103 -27.55 -11.64 11.45
N THR A 104 -27.30 -11.88 10.15
CA THR A 104 -28.35 -12.20 9.20
C THR A 104 -28.86 -13.63 9.34
N LYS A 105 -30.19 -13.78 9.39
CA LYS A 105 -30.89 -15.08 9.42
C LYS A 105 -31.53 -15.46 8.08
N SER A 106 -31.59 -14.52 7.14
CA SER A 106 -32.15 -14.73 5.81
C SER A 106 -31.08 -15.27 4.86
N GLU A 107 -31.32 -16.45 4.28
CA GLU A 107 -30.37 -17.06 3.34
C GLU A 107 -30.17 -16.21 2.08
N GLU A 108 -31.23 -15.57 1.58
CA GLU A 108 -31.13 -14.67 0.44
C GLU A 108 -30.22 -13.47 0.74
N VAL A 109 -30.37 -12.87 1.92
CA VAL A 109 -29.52 -11.75 2.37
C VAL A 109 -28.08 -12.24 2.55
N ARG A 110 -27.88 -13.43 3.13
CA ARG A 110 -26.57 -14.06 3.31
C ARG A 110 -25.83 -14.23 1.98
N GLN A 111 -26.51 -14.76 0.94
CA GLN A 111 -25.91 -14.93 -0.39
C GLN A 111 -25.53 -13.58 -1.02
N ASN A 112 -26.40 -12.57 -0.89
CA ASN A 112 -26.11 -11.21 -1.36
C ASN A 112 -24.90 -10.59 -0.65
N LEU A 113 -24.78 -10.78 0.67
CA LEU A 113 -23.63 -10.31 1.45
C LEU A 113 -22.34 -11.02 1.05
N LEU A 114 -22.36 -12.33 0.86
CA LEU A 114 -21.20 -13.09 0.36
C LEU A 114 -20.72 -12.59 -1.01
N GLN A 115 -21.65 -12.26 -1.91
CA GLN A 115 -21.30 -11.69 -3.22
C GLN A 115 -20.67 -10.29 -3.08
N LYS A 116 -21.21 -9.44 -2.20
CA LYS A 116 -20.63 -8.12 -1.90
C LYS A 116 -19.23 -8.25 -1.29
N ILE A 117 -19.05 -9.12 -0.30
CA ILE A 117 -17.76 -9.40 0.34
C ILE A 117 -16.73 -9.83 -0.71
N LYS A 118 -17.11 -10.75 -1.61
CA LYS A 118 -16.23 -11.20 -2.69
C LYS A 118 -15.81 -10.03 -3.58
N LYS A 119 -16.76 -9.19 -3.99
CA LYS A 119 -16.49 -8.02 -4.84
C LYS A 119 -15.55 -7.03 -4.16
N ILE A 120 -15.82 -6.65 -2.91
CA ILE A 120 -14.99 -5.71 -2.15
C ILE A 120 -13.58 -6.27 -1.95
N LYS A 121 -13.47 -7.57 -1.60
CA LYS A 121 -12.17 -8.25 -1.50
C LYS A 121 -11.37 -8.16 -2.79
N GLU A 122 -11.99 -8.52 -3.92
CA GLU A 122 -11.31 -8.51 -5.23
C GLU A 122 -10.90 -7.09 -5.63
N GLN A 123 -11.76 -6.09 -5.41
CA GLN A 123 -11.47 -4.68 -5.71
C GLN A 123 -10.35 -4.13 -4.82
N GLY A 124 -10.46 -4.28 -3.51
CA GLY A 124 -9.47 -3.76 -2.56
C GLY A 124 -8.10 -4.42 -2.74
N LEU A 125 -8.04 -5.76 -2.86
CA LEU A 125 -6.77 -6.44 -3.11
C LEU A 125 -6.20 -6.14 -4.50
N GLY A 126 -7.05 -5.96 -5.51
CA GLY A 126 -6.63 -5.56 -6.85
C GLY A 126 -5.99 -4.17 -6.87
N LEU A 127 -6.61 -3.19 -6.21
CA LEU A 127 -6.07 -1.83 -6.06
C LEU A 127 -4.75 -1.84 -5.29
N ALA A 128 -4.67 -2.62 -4.19
CA ALA A 128 -3.43 -2.74 -3.44
C ALA A 128 -2.29 -3.35 -4.28
N ALA A 129 -2.60 -4.34 -5.13
CA ALA A 129 -1.63 -4.94 -6.03
C ALA A 129 -1.11 -3.93 -7.08
N GLU A 130 -1.99 -3.16 -7.71
CA GLU A 130 -1.60 -2.11 -8.68
C GLU A 130 -0.76 -1.01 -8.00
N ALA A 131 -1.14 -0.63 -6.78
CA ALA A 131 -0.39 0.33 -5.99
C ALA A 131 1.06 -0.11 -5.75
N ILE A 132 1.29 -1.38 -5.39
CA ILE A 132 2.64 -1.95 -5.22
C ILE A 132 3.43 -1.88 -6.52
N GLU A 133 2.81 -2.21 -7.65
CA GLU A 133 3.49 -2.17 -8.95
C GLU A 133 4.01 -0.77 -9.24
N ARG A 134 3.16 0.26 -9.05
CA ARG A 134 3.55 1.67 -9.21
C ARG A 134 4.67 2.07 -8.25
N LEU A 135 4.58 1.66 -6.98
CA LEU A 135 5.62 1.94 -5.98
C LEU A 135 6.96 1.28 -6.33
N ASN A 136 6.93 0.06 -6.87
CA ASN A 136 8.11 -0.64 -7.34
C ASN A 136 8.72 0.03 -8.59
N ILE A 137 7.88 0.50 -9.52
CA ILE A 137 8.33 1.27 -10.68
C ILE A 137 9.03 2.56 -10.22
N ALA A 138 8.38 3.35 -9.35
CA ALA A 138 8.95 4.57 -8.79
C ALA A 138 10.30 4.33 -8.10
N SER A 139 10.36 3.30 -7.25
CA SER A 139 11.59 2.89 -6.56
C SER A 139 12.72 2.54 -7.54
N ASN A 140 12.42 1.74 -8.56
CA ASN A 140 13.40 1.33 -9.56
C ASN A 140 13.90 2.50 -10.41
N MET A 141 13.01 3.44 -10.76
CA MET A 141 13.38 4.68 -11.45
C MET A 141 14.27 5.56 -10.57
N ALA A 142 13.94 5.72 -9.29
CA ALA A 142 14.74 6.46 -8.32
C ALA A 142 16.17 5.92 -8.22
N ILE A 143 16.31 4.59 -8.11
CA ILE A 143 17.61 3.92 -8.05
C ILE A 143 18.41 4.17 -9.34
N LYS A 144 17.80 3.98 -10.51
CA LYS A 144 18.46 4.19 -11.81
C LYS A 144 18.91 5.64 -11.99
N ASN A 145 18.07 6.60 -11.63
CA ASN A 145 18.39 8.02 -11.79
C ASN A 145 19.47 8.48 -10.80
N MET A 146 19.47 7.95 -9.58
CA MET A 146 20.55 8.18 -8.61
C MET A 146 21.90 7.65 -9.11
N ILE A 147 21.93 6.47 -9.74
CA ILE A 147 23.16 5.90 -10.32
C ILE A 147 23.66 6.80 -11.47
N LYS A 148 22.78 7.23 -12.37
CA LYS A 148 23.13 8.12 -13.49
C LYS A 148 23.68 9.47 -13.02
N TRP A 149 23.06 10.06 -12.00
CA TRP A 149 23.52 11.33 -11.44
C TRP A 149 24.93 11.20 -10.85
N LYS A 150 25.18 10.19 -10.00
CA LYS A 150 26.53 9.92 -9.45
C LYS A 150 27.59 9.67 -10.52
N ALA A 151 27.22 9.09 -11.66
CA ALA A 151 28.14 8.86 -12.76
C ALA A 151 28.47 10.14 -13.56
N LYS A 152 27.61 11.16 -13.54
CA LYS A 152 27.85 12.47 -14.17
C LYS A 152 28.67 13.43 -13.30
N GLU A 153 28.70 13.22 -11.99
CA GLU A 153 29.52 14.01 -11.05
C GLU A 153 30.99 13.55 -10.96
N ASN A 154 31.36 12.43 -11.60
CA ASN A 154 32.75 11.96 -11.72
C ASN A 154 33.29 12.18 -13.13
#